data_AF-A0A851NNS0-F1
#
_entry.id   AF-A0A851NNS0-F1
#
_cell.length_a   1.000
_cell.length_b   1.000
_cell.length_c   1.000
_cell.angle_alpha   90.00
_cell.angle_beta   90.00
_cell.angle_gamma   90.00
#
_symmetry.space_group_name_H-M   'P 1'
#
loop_
_entity.id
_entity.type
_entity.pdbx_description
1 polymer ?
#
loop_
_entity_poly.entity_id
_entity_poly.type
_entity_poly.pdbx_seq_one_letter_code
_entity_poly.pdbx_strand_id
1 'polypeptide(L)'
;MKMLLALLLVSALLGAHTVPSRRPLCYKRALKDHSCRSIPEGTASLRRIDGSLQDHFWEGKGCEMICYCNFKELLCCPKEIFFGLKISFVIPCNSE
;
A
#
# COMPACT_ATOMS: atom_id res chain seq x y z
N MET A 1 4.86 -31.78 35.10
CA MET A 1 5.49 -31.45 33.80
C MET A 1 4.52 -30.93 32.74
N LYS A 2 3.34 -31.55 32.52
CA LYS A 2 2.37 -31.10 31.49
C LYS A 2 1.94 -29.63 31.60
N MET A 3 1.76 -29.13 32.82
CA MET A 3 1.32 -27.74 33.06
C MET A 3 2.40 -26.70 32.70
N LEU A 4 3.67 -27.02 32.95
CA LEU A 4 4.82 -26.20 32.53
C LEU A 4 4.94 -26.13 31.01
N LEU A 5 4.70 -27.26 30.33
CA LEU A 5 4.71 -27.31 28.86
C LEU A 5 3.58 -26.46 28.27
N ALA A 6 2.38 -26.52 28.85
CA ALA A 6 1.25 -25.69 28.44
C ALA A 6 1.54 -24.19 28.63
N LEU A 7 2.14 -23.82 29.77
CA LEU A 7 2.53 -22.42 30.05
C LEU A 7 3.58 -21.91 29.06
N LEU A 8 4.56 -22.73 28.70
CA LEU A 8 5.59 -22.40 27.70
C LEU A 8 4.98 -22.23 26.29
N LEU A 9 4.04 -23.09 25.90
CA LEU A 9 3.33 -22.99 24.63
C LEU A 9 2.50 -21.70 24.55
N VAL A 10 1.76 -21.37 25.61
CA VAL A 10 0.94 -20.17 25.67
C VAL A 10 1.80 -18.90 25.60
N SER A 11 2.90 -18.85 26.35
CA SER A 11 3.81 -17.69 26.32
C SER A 11 4.52 -17.52 24.97
N ALA A 12 4.86 -18.61 24.27
CA ALA A 12 5.36 -18.56 22.90
C ALA A 12 4.32 -18.01 21.90
N LEU A 13 3.05 -18.40 22.04
CA LEU A 13 1.95 -17.88 21.20
C LEU A 13 1.68 -16.39 21.45
N LEU A 14 1.74 -15.93 22.71
CA LEU A 14 1.60 -14.51 23.04
C LEU A 14 2.77 -13.66 22.50
N GLY A 15 3.99 -14.22 22.44
CA GLY A 15 5.15 -13.54 21.87
C GLY A 15 5.14 -13.43 20.34
N ALA A 16 4.34 -14.25 19.65
CA ALA A 16 4.28 -14.25 18.17
C ALA A 16 3.48 -13.07 17.60
N HIS A 17 2.72 -12.35 18.42
CA HIS A 17 1.81 -11.29 17.95
C HIS A 17 2.44 -9.89 17.86
N THR A 18 3.73 -9.72 18.18
CA THR A 18 4.37 -8.39 18.21
C THR A 18 5.44 -8.17 17.16
N VAL A 19 5.52 -8.99 16.10
CA VAL A 19 6.35 -8.64 14.95
C VAL A 19 5.71 -7.41 14.30
N PRO A 20 6.39 -6.24 14.29
CA PRO A 20 5.87 -5.10 13.53
C PRO A 20 5.71 -5.60 12.11
N SER A 21 4.49 -5.56 11.57
CA SER A 21 4.29 -5.70 10.13
C SER A 21 5.31 -4.76 9.49
N ARG A 22 6.30 -5.33 8.78
CA ARG A 22 7.32 -4.54 8.08
C ARG A 22 6.54 -3.71 7.07
N ARG A 23 6.13 -2.51 7.48
CA ARG A 23 5.36 -1.60 6.61
C ARG A 23 6.20 -1.46 5.35
N PRO A 24 5.65 -1.78 4.17
CA PRO A 24 6.45 -1.73 2.96
C PRO A 24 7.04 -0.33 2.84
N LEU A 25 8.36 -0.27 2.67
CA LEU A 25 9.02 0.95 2.25
C LEU A 25 8.50 1.31 0.87
N CYS A 26 8.42 2.61 0.58
CA CYS A 26 8.09 3.07 -0.76
C CYS A 26 9.02 2.44 -1.80
N TYR A 27 8.51 2.18 -2.99
CA TYR A 27 9.31 1.66 -4.10
C TYR A 27 9.08 2.46 -5.37
N LYS A 28 10.05 2.36 -6.27
CA LYS A 28 9.99 2.92 -7.61
C LYS A 28 9.77 1.83 -8.65
N ARG A 29 9.01 2.14 -9.69
CA ARG A 29 8.79 1.24 -10.84
C ARG A 29 8.73 2.04 -12.14
N ALA A 30 9.48 1.61 -13.15
CA ALA A 30 9.37 2.18 -14.50
C ALA A 30 8.12 1.64 -15.23
N LEU A 31 7.37 2.53 -15.88
CA LEU A 31 6.34 2.24 -16.86
C LEU A 31 7.02 2.17 -18.22
N LYS A 32 7.39 0.95 -18.66
CA LYS A 32 8.16 0.75 -19.90
C LYS A 32 7.53 1.43 -21.12
N ASP A 33 6.34 0.96 -21.48
CA ASP A 33 5.68 1.29 -22.75
C ASP A 33 4.57 2.34 -22.60
N HIS A 34 4.37 2.84 -21.37
CA HIS A 34 3.26 3.73 -21.03
C HIS A 34 3.77 5.00 -20.36
N SER A 35 3.01 6.07 -20.53
CA SER A 35 3.17 7.30 -19.76
C SER A 35 1.95 7.49 -18.86
N CYS A 36 2.06 8.31 -17.81
CA CYS A 36 0.94 8.63 -16.90
C CYS A 36 -0.35 9.05 -17.64
N ARG A 37 -0.21 9.66 -18.82
CA ARG A 37 -1.32 10.11 -19.68
C ARG A 37 -1.99 8.99 -20.47
N SER A 38 -1.29 7.88 -20.68
CA SER A 38 -1.69 6.80 -21.57
C SER A 38 -1.72 5.43 -20.87
N ILE A 39 -1.73 5.38 -19.53
CA ILE A 39 -1.91 4.14 -18.78
C ILE A 39 -3.32 3.60 -19.11
N PRO A 40 -3.43 2.47 -19.84
CA PRO A 40 -4.73 1.86 -20.10
C PRO A 40 -5.35 1.39 -18.79
N GLU A 41 -6.66 1.56 -18.64
CA GLU A 41 -7.39 0.98 -17.51
C GLU A 41 -7.10 -0.52 -17.40
N GLY A 42 -6.75 -0.98 -16.19
CA GLY A 42 -6.37 -2.38 -15.93
C GLY A 42 -4.88 -2.70 -16.09
N THR A 43 -4.05 -1.76 -16.57
CA THR A 43 -2.60 -1.98 -16.65
C THR A 43 -1.97 -1.90 -15.26
N ALA A 44 -1.20 -2.92 -14.89
CA ALA A 44 -0.46 -3.01 -13.62
C ALA A 44 -1.33 -2.92 -12.33
N SER A 45 -2.63 -3.21 -12.41
CA SER A 45 -3.57 -3.00 -11.30
C SER A 45 -3.62 -1.55 -10.81
N LEU A 46 -3.30 -0.58 -11.67
CA LEU A 46 -3.36 0.83 -11.37
C LEU A 46 -4.78 1.34 -11.68
N ARG A 47 -5.41 1.92 -10.66
CA ARG A 47 -6.74 2.53 -10.76
C ARG A 47 -6.60 4.02 -10.51
N ARG A 48 -7.19 4.83 -11.39
CA ARG A 48 -7.20 6.29 -11.21
C ARG A 48 -7.94 6.64 -9.92
N ILE A 49 -7.44 7.66 -9.23
CA ILE A 49 -8.13 8.25 -8.10
C ILE A 49 -9.04 9.33 -8.65
N ASP A 50 -10.34 9.22 -8.41
CA ASP A 50 -11.32 10.20 -8.91
C ASP A 50 -11.05 11.61 -8.33
N GLY A 51 -11.23 12.63 -9.16
CA GLY A 51 -11.19 14.03 -8.75
C GLY A 51 -9.80 14.67 -8.70
N SER A 52 -9.39 15.12 -7.50
CA SER A 52 -8.45 16.23 -7.29
C SER A 52 -6.95 15.88 -7.28
N LEU A 53 -6.58 14.60 -7.38
CA LEU A 53 -5.20 14.15 -7.30
C LEU A 53 -4.71 13.68 -8.66
N GLN A 54 -4.31 14.64 -9.50
CA GLN A 54 -3.71 14.34 -10.81
C GLN A 54 -2.46 13.48 -10.66
N ASP A 55 -2.23 12.58 -11.61
CA ASP A 55 -1.10 11.65 -11.64
C ASP A 55 -0.97 10.70 -10.44
N HIS A 56 -2.01 10.58 -9.60
CA HIS A 56 -2.06 9.61 -8.51
C HIS A 56 -2.97 8.42 -8.85
N PHE A 57 -2.55 7.26 -8.40
CA PHE A 57 -3.21 5.98 -8.68
C PHE A 57 -3.26 5.11 -7.43
N TRP A 58 -4.34 4.37 -7.24
CA TRP A 58 -4.35 3.21 -6.37
C TRP A 58 -3.66 2.04 -7.07
N GLU A 59 -2.79 1.31 -6.36
CA GLU A 59 -2.16 0.10 -6.89
C GLU A 59 -2.67 -1.16 -6.17
N GLY A 60 -2.99 -2.18 -6.97
CA GLY A 60 -3.38 -3.48 -6.48
C GLY A 60 -4.88 -3.56 -6.16
N LYS A 61 -5.22 -4.46 -5.24
CA LYS A 61 -6.60 -4.65 -4.78
C LYS A 61 -6.84 -3.77 -3.57
N GLY A 62 -7.91 -2.99 -3.60
CA GLY A 62 -8.24 -2.06 -2.51
C GLY A 62 -7.42 -0.77 -2.54
N CYS A 63 -7.28 -0.15 -1.37
CA CYS A 63 -6.77 1.21 -1.23
C CYS A 63 -5.72 1.30 -0.11
N GLU A 64 -4.68 0.48 -0.26
CA GLU A 64 -3.57 0.38 0.68
C GLU A 64 -2.32 1.08 0.14
N MET A 65 -2.11 1.02 -1.18
CA MET A 65 -0.92 1.55 -1.86
C MET A 65 -1.31 2.64 -2.84
N ILE A 66 -0.65 3.80 -2.72
CA ILE A 66 -0.84 4.94 -3.62
C ILE A 66 0.46 5.18 -4.37
N CYS A 67 0.34 5.35 -5.68
CA CYS A 67 1.44 5.69 -6.55
C CYS A 67 1.29 7.11 -7.09
N TYR A 68 2.37 7.87 -7.06
CA TYR A 68 2.53 9.07 -7.87
C TYR A 68 3.28 8.71 -9.15
N CYS A 69 2.75 9.14 -10.29
CA CYS A 69 3.35 8.94 -11.59
C CYS A 69 4.06 10.21 -12.06
N ASN A 70 5.33 10.09 -12.41
CA ASN A 70 6.13 11.15 -13.02
C ASN A 70 6.63 10.67 -14.38
N PHE A 71 5.98 11.12 -15.46
CA PHE A 71 6.22 10.69 -16.84
C PHE A 71 6.12 9.17 -17.06
N LYS A 72 7.22 8.45 -16.85
CA LYS A 72 7.37 7.00 -17.05
C LYS A 72 7.86 6.29 -15.78
N GLU A 73 7.85 6.95 -14.63
CA GLU A 73 8.23 6.35 -13.35
C GLU A 73 7.08 6.49 -12.36
N LEU A 74 6.83 5.43 -11.59
CA LEU A 74 5.93 5.41 -10.45
C LEU A 74 6.74 5.40 -9.16
N LEU A 75 6.31 6.20 -8.19
CA LEU A 75 6.71 6.10 -6.79
C LEU A 75 5.48 5.67 -5.98
N CYS A 76 5.52 4.45 -5.46
CA CYS A 76 4.41 3.82 -4.75
C CYS A 76 4.73 3.66 -3.27
N CYS A 77 3.82 4.08 -2.40
CA CYS A 77 3.96 4.03 -0.96
C CYS A 77 2.66 3.55 -0.31
N PRO A 78 2.71 2.98 0.91
CA PRO A 78 1.53 2.85 1.74
C PRO A 78 0.86 4.21 1.93
N LYS A 79 -0.48 4.25 1.90
CA LYS A 79 -1.24 5.51 2.02
C LYS A 79 -0.86 6.32 3.26
N GLU A 80 -0.53 5.65 4.36
CA GLU A 80 -0.18 6.30 5.63
C GLU A 80 1.17 7.03 5.57
N ILE A 81 2.08 6.58 4.69
CA ILE A 81 3.38 7.21 4.47
C ILE A 81 3.23 8.36 3.49
N PHE A 82 2.52 8.13 2.38
CA PHE A 82 2.37 9.11 1.31
C PHE A 82 1.67 10.38 1.79
N PHE A 83 0.67 10.24 2.65
CA PHE A 83 -0.08 11.37 3.23
C PHE A 83 0.44 11.78 4.61
N GLY A 84 1.49 11.14 5.11
CA GLY A 84 1.95 11.33 6.48
C GLY A 84 0.88 11.04 7.54
N LEU A 85 1.27 11.08 8.81
CA LEU A 85 0.37 10.77 9.93
C LEU A 85 -0.65 11.88 10.24
N LYS A 86 -0.64 13.01 9.51
CA LYS A 86 -1.39 14.23 9.85
C LYS A 86 -2.29 14.81 8.74
N ILE A 87 -2.32 14.25 7.53
CA ILE A 87 -3.14 14.84 6.45
C ILE A 87 -4.59 14.33 6.53
N SER A 88 -5.53 15.28 6.53
CA SER A 88 -6.96 15.12 6.83
C SER A 88 -7.86 14.85 5.62
N PHE A 89 -7.28 14.55 4.45
CA PHE A 89 -8.06 14.29 3.24
C PHE A 89 -8.28 12.79 3.06
N VAL A 90 -9.52 12.35 3.20
CA VAL A 90 -9.93 10.99 2.84
C VAL A 90 -9.91 10.90 1.33
N ILE A 91 -8.93 10.18 0.79
CA ILE A 91 -8.83 9.93 -0.63
C ILE A 91 -9.92 8.94 -1.01
N PRO A 92 -10.75 9.25 -2.02
CA PRO A 92 -11.82 8.37 -2.42
C PRO A 92 -11.26 7.01 -2.83
N CYS A 93 -11.87 5.97 -2.27
CA CYS A 93 -11.58 4.58 -2.56
C CYS A 93 -12.83 3.96 -3.17
N ASN A 94 -12.94 3.99 -4.49
CA ASN A 94 -13.95 3.23 -5.19
C ASN A 94 -13.39 1.82 -5.33
N SER A 95 -13.84 0.90 -4.46
CA SER A 95 -13.35 -0.47 -4.38
C SER A 95 -13.99 -1.41 -5.40
N GLU A 96 -14.69 -0.87 -6.40
CA GLU A 96 -15.20 -1.67 -7.52
C GLU A 96 -14.06 -2.21 -8.39
#